data_AF-A0A7T4R3B4-F1
#
_entry.id   AF-A0A7T4R3B4-F1
#
_cell.length_a   1.000
_cell.length_b   1.000
_cell.length_c   1.000
_cell.angle_alpha   90.00
_cell.angle_beta   90.00
_cell.angle_gamma   90.00
#
_symmetry.space_group_name_H-M   'P 1'
#
loop_
_entity.id
_entity.type
_entity.pdbx_description
1 polymer ?
#
loop_
_entity_poly.entity_id
_entity_poly.type
_entity_poly.pdbx_seq_one_letter_code
_entity_poly.pdbx_strand_id
1 'polypeptide(L)'
;MSDKLIASLSKKSDSELCTLRHNTQTILDEPSETARHQRAELLLDAIDKELEQRHLPGMIATFHEEYPDGFYGQAYLDIERNYKVEASELCKELLAQPIMESLIKAQDWDALFDRVKRSVNSTNLIQASFERPKLFDKIREQGNPERYYPALYDCLHGPGSASKRLGHFCDILQELELNKWTYASYFLFLHDPENCMFVKPEGFRKSIEITQYPLTYEASPNAELYEQVLSFSRWLSAKLEALKPRDMIDVQSFMWHMAPTGIHAKGE
;
A
#
# COMPACT_ATOMS: atom_id res chain seq x y z
N MET A 1 33.66 -0.50 -24.37
CA MET A 1 33.65 -0.80 -22.92
C MET A 1 32.41 -0.18 -22.25
N SER A 2 32.07 1.08 -22.59
CA SER A 2 30.78 1.73 -22.26
C SER A 2 29.57 0.82 -22.46
N ASP A 3 29.40 0.21 -23.63
CA ASP A 3 28.14 -0.46 -23.98
C ASP A 3 27.87 -1.74 -23.17
N LYS A 4 28.93 -2.47 -22.79
CA LYS A 4 28.80 -3.62 -21.88
C LYS A 4 28.47 -3.18 -20.45
N LEU A 5 28.97 -2.02 -20.03
CA LEU A 5 28.70 -1.48 -18.71
C LEU A 5 27.27 -0.95 -18.62
N ILE A 6 26.81 -0.21 -19.64
CA ILE A 6 25.42 0.26 -19.79
C ILE A 6 24.46 -0.94 -19.76
N ALA A 7 24.74 -2.01 -20.52
CA ALA A 7 23.91 -3.22 -20.53
C ALA A 7 23.87 -3.98 -19.18
N SER A 8 24.76 -3.64 -18.23
CA SER A 8 24.81 -4.28 -16.90
C SER A 8 24.19 -3.44 -15.78
N LEU A 9 23.77 -2.19 -16.05
CA LEU A 9 23.26 -1.27 -15.02
C LEU A 9 22.04 -1.82 -14.28
N SER A 10 21.13 -2.48 -14.99
CA SER A 10 19.93 -3.11 -14.41
C SER A 10 20.22 -4.20 -13.38
N LYS A 11 21.45 -4.75 -13.36
CA LYS A 11 21.89 -5.77 -12.40
C LYS A 11 22.62 -5.19 -11.18
N LYS A 12 22.89 -3.89 -11.16
CA LYS A 12 23.60 -3.21 -10.07
C LYS A 12 22.61 -2.76 -9.00
N SER A 13 23.02 -2.84 -7.75
CA SER A 13 22.31 -2.19 -6.64
C SER A 13 22.35 -0.67 -6.75
N ASP A 14 21.43 0.03 -6.09
CA ASP A 14 21.40 1.49 -6.07
C ASP A 14 22.69 2.09 -5.50
N SER A 15 23.30 1.46 -4.49
CA SER A 15 24.60 1.90 -3.95
C SER A 15 25.73 1.81 -4.99
N GLU A 16 25.74 0.75 -5.79
CA GLU A 16 26.72 0.59 -6.87
C GLU A 16 26.47 1.59 -7.99
N LEU A 17 25.21 1.87 -8.34
CA LEU A 17 24.85 2.89 -9.32
C LEU A 17 25.24 4.28 -8.85
N CYS A 18 24.95 4.65 -7.59
CA CYS A 18 25.36 5.93 -7.01
C CYS A 18 26.88 6.10 -6.99
N THR A 19 27.62 5.04 -6.62
CA THR A 19 29.09 5.03 -6.67
C THR A 19 29.59 5.21 -8.11
N LEU A 20 29.00 4.48 -9.06
CA LEU A 20 29.36 4.57 -10.46
C LEU A 20 29.05 5.95 -11.06
N ARG A 21 27.90 6.53 -10.68
CA ARG A 21 27.47 7.89 -11.05
C ARG A 21 28.50 8.91 -10.58
N HIS A 22 28.88 8.87 -9.31
CA HIS A 22 29.88 9.75 -8.73
C HIS A 22 31.23 9.63 -9.45
N ASN A 23 31.71 8.40 -9.66
CA ASN A 23 32.97 8.16 -10.38
C ASN A 23 32.92 8.66 -11.83
N THR A 24 31.78 8.52 -12.49
CA THR A 24 31.56 8.99 -13.87
C THR A 24 31.56 10.51 -13.94
N GLN A 25 30.93 11.18 -12.95
CA GLN A 25 30.96 12.63 -12.83
C GLN A 25 32.39 13.16 -12.62
N THR A 26 33.19 12.52 -11.76
CA THR A 26 34.60 12.90 -11.55
C THR A 26 35.41 12.85 -12.86
N ILE A 27 35.12 11.91 -13.76
CA ILE A 27 35.78 11.82 -15.07
C ILE A 27 35.43 13.02 -15.96
N LEU A 28 34.20 13.54 -15.87
CA LEU A 28 33.75 14.73 -16.61
C LEU A 28 34.36 16.02 -16.05
N ASP A 29 34.58 16.06 -14.74
CA ASP A 29 35.15 17.22 -14.05
C ASP A 29 36.68 17.36 -14.28
N GLU A 30 37.37 16.27 -14.64
CA GLU A 30 38.80 16.27 -14.99
C GLU A 30 39.06 16.69 -16.45
N PRO A 31 40.15 17.44 -16.75
CA PRO A 31 40.57 17.70 -18.12
C PRO A 31 40.90 16.38 -18.86
N SER A 32 40.18 16.08 -19.94
CA SER A 32 40.34 14.81 -20.66
C SER A 32 40.15 14.92 -22.17
N GLU A 33 40.49 13.85 -22.89
CA GLU A 33 40.23 13.73 -24.32
C GLU A 33 38.72 13.68 -24.60
N THR A 34 38.28 14.34 -25.67
CA THR A 34 36.86 14.48 -26.05
C THR A 34 36.12 13.14 -26.13
N ALA A 35 36.78 12.08 -26.61
CA ALA A 35 36.18 10.75 -26.72
C ALA A 35 35.96 10.06 -25.37
N ARG A 36 36.76 10.37 -24.34
CA ARG A 36 36.58 9.86 -22.97
C ARG A 36 35.43 10.57 -22.28
N HIS A 37 35.32 11.89 -22.43
CA HIS A 37 34.18 12.67 -21.93
C HIS A 37 32.87 12.24 -22.58
N GLN A 38 32.80 12.12 -23.91
CA GLN A 38 31.58 11.65 -24.59
C GLN A 38 31.08 10.29 -24.09
N ARG A 39 31.99 9.36 -23.81
CA ARG A 39 31.61 8.04 -23.25
C ARG A 39 31.14 8.14 -21.79
N ALA A 40 31.72 9.05 -21.01
CA ALA A 40 31.31 9.30 -19.64
C ALA A 40 29.94 9.99 -19.59
N GLU A 41 29.64 10.93 -20.50
CA GLU A 41 28.31 11.55 -20.65
C GLU A 41 27.25 10.48 -20.95
N LEU A 42 27.48 9.65 -21.98
CA LEU A 42 26.54 8.57 -22.33
C LEU A 42 26.31 7.57 -21.18
N LEU A 43 27.35 7.28 -20.40
CA LEU A 43 27.24 6.40 -19.25
C LEU A 43 26.48 7.08 -18.09
N LEU A 44 26.74 8.36 -17.83
CA LEU A 44 26.05 9.12 -16.80
C LEU A 44 24.55 9.22 -17.09
N ASP A 45 24.19 9.56 -18.33
CA ASP A 45 22.79 9.60 -18.78
C ASP A 45 22.11 8.23 -18.62
N ALA A 46 22.81 7.14 -18.94
CA ALA A 46 22.28 5.79 -18.78
C ALA A 46 22.08 5.41 -17.30
N ILE A 47 22.96 5.83 -16.41
CA ILE A 47 22.84 5.61 -14.96
C ILE A 47 21.66 6.42 -14.40
N ASP A 48 21.56 7.69 -14.77
CA ASP A 48 20.49 8.57 -14.29
C ASP A 48 19.13 8.07 -14.75
N LYS A 49 19.03 7.64 -16.02
CA LYS A 49 17.81 7.02 -16.54
C LYS A 49 17.45 5.71 -15.82
N GLU A 50 18.42 4.86 -15.52
CA GLU A 50 18.18 3.62 -14.77
C GLU A 50 17.68 3.91 -13.34
N LEU A 51 18.27 4.90 -12.66
CA LEU A 51 17.82 5.33 -11.34
C LEU A 51 16.41 5.93 -11.39
N GLU A 52 16.14 6.82 -12.36
CA GLU A 52 14.80 7.39 -12.56
C GLU A 52 13.74 6.31 -12.79
N GLN A 53 14.07 5.26 -13.55
CA GLN A 53 13.19 4.12 -13.82
C GLN A 53 12.84 3.29 -12.59
N ARG A 54 13.75 3.20 -11.60
CA ARG A 54 13.55 2.43 -10.36
C ARG A 54 12.70 3.15 -9.32
N HIS A 55 12.71 4.48 -9.37
CA HIS A 55 12.07 5.31 -8.36
C HIS A 55 10.72 5.85 -8.84
N LEU A 56 10.11 6.70 -8.02
CA LEU A 56 8.77 7.22 -8.25
C LEU A 56 8.51 7.76 -9.67
N PRO A 57 9.41 8.53 -10.33
CA PRO A 57 9.19 8.99 -11.70
C PRO A 57 9.01 7.84 -12.69
N GLY A 58 9.84 6.80 -12.61
CA GLY A 58 9.73 5.59 -13.41
C GLY A 58 8.47 4.79 -13.11
N MET A 59 8.05 4.73 -11.84
CA MET A 59 6.79 4.08 -11.47
C MET A 59 5.57 4.81 -12.03
N ILE A 60 5.60 6.15 -12.07
CA ILE A 60 4.55 6.95 -12.74
C ILE A 60 4.54 6.68 -14.25
N ALA A 61 5.72 6.62 -14.88
CA ALA A 61 5.83 6.34 -16.32
C ALA A 61 5.27 4.95 -16.66
N THR A 62 5.68 3.90 -15.93
CA THR A 62 5.17 2.54 -16.16
C THR A 62 3.70 2.40 -15.82
N PHE A 63 3.18 3.16 -14.85
CA PHE A 63 1.74 3.20 -14.56
C PHE A 63 0.97 3.78 -15.75
N HIS A 64 1.49 4.82 -16.40
CA HIS A 64 0.91 5.35 -17.64
C HIS A 64 1.02 4.39 -18.83
N GLU A 65 2.10 3.60 -18.92
CA GLU A 65 2.21 2.57 -19.97
C GLU A 65 1.15 1.47 -19.79
N GLU A 66 0.89 1.06 -18.55
CA GLU A 66 -0.14 0.07 -18.22
C GLU A 66 -1.57 0.65 -18.32
N TYR A 67 -1.75 1.89 -17.89
CA TYR A 67 -3.01 2.64 -17.89
C TYR A 67 -2.83 3.99 -18.60
N PRO A 68 -2.95 4.04 -19.95
CA PRO A 68 -2.72 5.27 -20.73
C PRO A 68 -3.58 6.47 -20.29
N ASP A 69 -4.83 6.20 -19.90
CA ASP A 69 -5.79 7.21 -19.41
C ASP A 69 -5.72 7.38 -17.87
N GLY A 70 -4.66 6.86 -17.24
CA GLY A 70 -4.41 6.93 -15.79
C GLY A 70 -5.56 6.37 -14.95
N PHE A 71 -5.82 7.01 -13.81
CA PHE A 71 -6.89 6.60 -12.89
C PHE A 71 -8.31 6.71 -13.45
N TYR A 72 -8.51 7.37 -14.59
CA TYR A 72 -9.83 7.59 -15.18
C TYR A 72 -10.10 6.69 -16.39
N GLY A 73 -9.11 5.90 -16.82
CA GLY A 73 -9.24 4.96 -17.91
C GLY A 73 -10.10 3.75 -17.57
N GLN A 74 -10.87 3.27 -18.55
CA GLN A 74 -11.77 2.12 -18.36
C GLN A 74 -11.02 0.86 -17.87
N ALA A 75 -9.81 0.61 -18.39
CA ALA A 75 -9.00 -0.54 -17.97
C ALA A 75 -8.66 -0.48 -16.47
N TYR A 76 -8.24 0.69 -15.96
CA TYR A 76 -7.97 0.88 -14.55
C TYR A 76 -9.23 0.74 -13.69
N LEU A 77 -10.33 1.33 -14.16
CA LEU A 77 -11.62 1.25 -13.48
C LEU A 77 -12.06 -0.20 -13.29
N ASP A 78 -11.98 -1.01 -14.34
CA ASP A 78 -12.45 -2.40 -14.32
C ASP A 78 -11.52 -3.34 -13.53
N ILE A 79 -10.21 -3.13 -13.61
CA ILE A 79 -9.22 -4.04 -13.01
C ILE A 79 -8.97 -3.69 -11.54
N GLU A 80 -8.80 -2.41 -11.21
CA GLU A 80 -8.29 -1.99 -9.91
C GLU A 80 -9.32 -1.27 -9.05
N ARG A 81 -10.26 -0.50 -9.61
CA ARG A 81 -11.06 0.43 -8.81
C ARG A 81 -12.50 -0.01 -8.52
N ASN A 82 -13.29 -0.33 -9.54
CA ASN A 82 -14.75 -0.43 -9.41
C ASN A 82 -15.16 -1.43 -8.33
N TYR A 83 -14.54 -2.61 -8.29
CA TYR A 83 -14.82 -3.59 -7.24
C TYR A 83 -14.45 -3.12 -5.82
N LYS A 84 -13.42 -2.26 -5.67
CA LYS A 84 -13.05 -1.68 -4.35
C LYS A 84 -14.04 -0.59 -3.93
N VAL A 85 -14.58 0.18 -4.88
CA VAL A 85 -15.64 1.17 -4.63
C VAL A 85 -16.92 0.45 -4.21
N GLU A 86 -17.35 -0.56 -4.96
CA GLU A 86 -18.51 -1.40 -4.62
C GLU A 86 -18.34 -2.07 -3.25
N ALA A 87 -17.14 -2.57 -2.94
CA ALA A 87 -16.82 -3.12 -1.62
C ALA A 87 -16.86 -2.07 -0.50
N SER A 88 -16.42 -0.84 -0.76
CA SER A 88 -16.51 0.28 0.20
C SER A 88 -17.96 0.61 0.51
N GLU A 89 -18.80 0.74 -0.52
CA GLU A 89 -20.24 1.00 -0.39
C GLU A 89 -20.92 -0.12 0.39
N LEU A 90 -20.66 -1.38 0.02
CA LEU A 90 -21.19 -2.55 0.74
C LEU A 90 -20.71 -2.60 2.20
N CYS A 91 -19.44 -2.27 2.47
CA CYS A 91 -18.91 -2.25 3.83
C CYS A 91 -19.63 -1.20 4.69
N LYS A 92 -19.81 0.02 4.16
CA LYS A 92 -20.55 1.12 4.81
C LYS A 92 -22.00 0.74 5.08
N GLU A 93 -22.65 0.06 4.14
CA GLU A 93 -24.03 -0.42 4.32
C GLU A 93 -24.11 -1.50 5.41
N LEU A 94 -23.29 -2.55 5.31
CA LEU A 94 -23.35 -3.71 6.21
C LEU A 94 -22.92 -3.37 7.64
N LEU A 95 -21.99 -2.44 7.79
CA LEU A 95 -21.37 -2.05 9.06
C LEU A 95 -21.75 -0.61 9.45
N ALA A 96 -22.90 -0.11 9.00
CA ALA A 96 -23.41 1.19 9.39
C ALA A 96 -23.60 1.28 10.93
N GLN A 97 -23.32 2.45 11.50
CA GLN A 97 -23.40 2.70 12.93
C GLN A 97 -24.70 2.19 13.59
N PRO A 98 -25.92 2.57 13.14
CA PRO A 98 -27.16 2.12 13.79
C PRO A 98 -27.38 0.60 13.72
N ILE A 99 -26.87 -0.05 12.67
CA ILE A 99 -26.97 -1.51 12.51
C ILE A 99 -26.06 -2.19 13.52
N MET A 100 -24.80 -1.78 13.59
CA MET A 100 -23.84 -2.35 14.54
C MET A 100 -24.26 -2.11 15.98
N GLU A 101 -24.69 -0.89 16.35
CA GLU A 101 -25.17 -0.57 17.70
C GLU A 101 -26.33 -1.49 18.12
N SER A 102 -27.31 -1.68 17.24
CA SER A 102 -28.47 -2.54 17.52
C SER A 102 -28.06 -4.01 17.71
N LEU A 103 -27.19 -4.54 16.85
CA LEU A 103 -26.77 -5.94 16.91
C LEU A 103 -25.85 -6.20 18.11
N ILE A 104 -24.95 -5.28 18.44
CA ILE A 104 -24.09 -5.36 19.62
C ILE A 104 -24.94 -5.34 20.90
N LYS A 105 -25.93 -4.44 20.99
CA LYS A 105 -26.85 -4.38 22.14
C LYS A 105 -27.69 -5.65 22.29
N ALA A 106 -28.09 -6.25 21.18
CA ALA A 106 -28.82 -7.52 21.16
C ALA A 106 -27.91 -8.75 21.35
N GLN A 107 -26.59 -8.57 21.35
CA GLN A 107 -25.59 -9.64 21.33
C GLN A 107 -25.78 -10.62 20.16
N ASP A 108 -26.27 -10.12 19.01
CA ASP A 108 -26.48 -10.90 17.81
C ASP A 108 -25.18 -11.02 17.00
N TRP A 109 -24.28 -11.85 17.55
CA TRP A 109 -22.94 -12.07 17.03
C TRP A 109 -22.91 -12.80 15.69
N ASP A 110 -23.88 -13.68 15.43
CA ASP A 110 -23.99 -14.38 14.15
C ASP A 110 -24.41 -13.41 13.03
N ALA A 111 -25.35 -12.50 13.29
CA ALA A 111 -25.72 -11.48 12.30
C ALA A 111 -24.58 -10.51 11.96
N LEU A 112 -23.74 -10.17 12.95
CA LEU A 112 -22.52 -9.38 12.74
C LEU A 112 -21.46 -10.18 11.97
N PHE A 113 -21.32 -11.47 12.28
CA PHE A 113 -20.40 -12.36 11.57
C PHE A 113 -20.74 -12.45 10.09
N ASP A 114 -22.01 -12.63 9.74
CA ASP A 114 -22.45 -12.70 8.35
C ASP A 114 -22.16 -11.40 7.58
N ARG A 115 -22.30 -10.25 8.23
CA ARG A 115 -21.96 -8.93 7.66
C ARG A 115 -20.46 -8.78 7.42
N VAL A 116 -19.66 -9.07 8.44
CA VAL A 116 -18.19 -9.04 8.35
C VAL A 116 -17.69 -10.00 7.27
N LYS A 117 -18.21 -11.23 7.24
CA LYS A 117 -17.86 -12.24 6.23
C LYS A 117 -18.24 -11.79 4.81
N ARG A 118 -19.42 -11.19 4.62
CA ARG A 118 -19.84 -10.63 3.32
C ARG A 118 -18.91 -9.49 2.88
N SER A 119 -18.58 -8.57 3.78
CA SER A 119 -17.63 -7.47 3.51
C SER A 119 -16.26 -8.03 3.10
N VAL A 120 -15.63 -8.89 3.91
CA VAL A 120 -14.32 -9.50 3.61
C VAL A 120 -14.28 -10.23 2.27
N ASN A 121 -15.37 -10.92 1.91
CA ASN A 121 -15.44 -11.68 0.67
C ASN A 121 -15.70 -10.83 -0.59
N SER A 122 -15.99 -9.53 -0.45
CA SER A 122 -16.22 -8.63 -1.59
C SER A 122 -14.94 -8.18 -2.32
N THR A 123 -13.76 -8.47 -1.75
CA THR A 123 -12.47 -8.08 -2.33
C THR A 123 -11.46 -9.23 -2.27
N ASN A 124 -10.28 -9.05 -2.88
CA ASN A 124 -9.13 -9.95 -2.76
C ASN A 124 -8.04 -9.40 -1.81
N LEU A 125 -8.30 -8.32 -1.06
CA LEU A 125 -7.30 -7.65 -0.22
C LEU A 125 -6.81 -8.54 0.93
N ILE A 126 -7.73 -9.26 1.58
CA ILE A 126 -7.42 -10.32 2.55
C ILE A 126 -7.32 -11.66 1.81
N GLN A 127 -6.18 -12.35 1.97
CA GLN A 127 -5.86 -13.57 1.25
C GLN A 127 -6.86 -14.70 1.56
N ALA A 128 -7.50 -15.23 0.52
CA ALA A 128 -8.60 -16.18 0.67
C ALA A 128 -8.18 -17.54 1.24
N SER A 129 -6.96 -18.00 0.93
CA SER A 129 -6.50 -19.35 1.25
C SER A 129 -6.04 -19.55 2.69
N PHE A 130 -5.49 -18.51 3.33
CA PHE A 130 -4.93 -18.63 4.69
C PHE A 130 -5.30 -17.50 5.65
N GLU A 131 -5.57 -16.29 5.17
CA GLU A 131 -5.95 -15.19 6.06
C GLU A 131 -7.43 -15.24 6.43
N ARG A 132 -8.33 -15.43 5.45
CA ARG A 132 -9.77 -15.47 5.72
C ARG A 132 -10.20 -16.58 6.67
N PRO A 133 -9.77 -17.85 6.50
CA PRO A 133 -10.14 -18.91 7.43
C PRO A 133 -9.67 -18.58 8.85
N LYS A 134 -8.40 -18.15 9.01
CA LYS A 134 -7.86 -17.76 10.31
C LYS A 134 -8.67 -16.64 10.96
N LEU A 135 -9.04 -15.61 10.20
CA LEU A 135 -9.86 -14.50 10.70
C LEU A 135 -11.24 -14.98 11.15
N PHE A 136 -11.93 -15.74 10.31
CA PHE A 136 -13.31 -16.16 10.58
C PHE A 136 -13.40 -17.17 11.73
N ASP A 137 -12.50 -18.15 11.77
CA ASP A 137 -12.46 -19.13 12.85
C ASP A 137 -12.19 -18.44 14.18
N LYS A 138 -11.22 -17.52 14.20
CA LYS A 138 -10.82 -16.81 15.43
C LYS A 138 -11.93 -15.90 15.96
N ILE A 139 -12.65 -15.19 15.09
CA ILE A 139 -13.79 -14.34 15.50
C ILE A 139 -14.91 -15.18 16.13
N ARG A 140 -15.11 -16.44 15.70
CA ARG A 140 -16.21 -17.30 16.18
C ARG A 140 -15.88 -18.09 17.45
N GLU A 141 -14.62 -18.13 17.88
CA GLU A 141 -14.23 -18.78 19.14
C GLU A 141 -14.98 -18.15 20.33
N GLN A 142 -15.32 -18.98 21.32
CA GLN A 142 -16.11 -18.54 22.48
C GLN A 142 -15.48 -17.33 23.19
N GLY A 143 -16.26 -16.27 23.40
CA GLY A 143 -15.82 -15.03 24.06
C GLY A 143 -15.11 -14.02 23.15
N ASN A 144 -14.71 -14.42 21.93
CA ASN A 144 -14.08 -13.51 20.98
C ASN A 144 -15.08 -12.56 20.29
N PRO A 145 -16.31 -12.96 19.91
CA PRO A 145 -17.29 -12.04 19.34
C PRO A 145 -17.56 -10.81 20.21
N GLU A 146 -17.71 -11.03 21.52
CA GLU A 146 -18.00 -10.01 22.53
C GLU A 146 -16.88 -8.97 22.66
N ARG A 147 -15.66 -9.31 22.23
CA ARG A 147 -14.50 -8.42 22.25
C ARG A 147 -14.26 -7.80 20.87
N TYR A 148 -14.34 -8.61 19.82
CA TYR A 148 -14.04 -8.22 18.45
C TYR A 148 -15.02 -7.18 17.91
N TYR A 149 -16.34 -7.39 18.06
CA TYR A 149 -17.33 -6.50 17.44
C TYR A 149 -17.41 -5.12 18.08
N PRO A 150 -17.38 -4.97 19.42
CA PRO A 150 -17.26 -3.63 20.02
C PRO A 150 -15.99 -2.91 19.62
N ALA A 151 -14.86 -3.62 19.53
CA ALA A 151 -13.59 -3.03 19.09
C ALA A 151 -13.62 -2.61 17.62
N LEU A 152 -14.23 -3.41 16.74
CA LEU A 152 -14.46 -3.05 15.34
C LEU A 152 -15.41 -1.86 15.23
N TYR A 153 -16.48 -1.82 16.03
CA TYR A 153 -17.40 -0.70 16.09
C TYR A 153 -16.68 0.60 16.48
N ASP A 154 -15.89 0.57 17.55
CA ASP A 154 -15.09 1.72 18.00
C ASP A 154 -14.05 2.14 16.96
N CYS A 155 -13.49 1.18 16.21
CA CYS A 155 -12.57 1.45 15.11
C CYS A 155 -13.21 2.30 14.00
N LEU A 156 -14.44 1.97 13.62
CA LEU A 156 -15.16 2.58 12.50
C LEU A 156 -15.89 3.86 12.88
N HIS A 157 -16.57 3.85 14.03
CA HIS A 157 -17.53 4.89 14.44
C HIS A 157 -17.13 5.62 15.72
N GLY A 158 -16.09 5.15 16.42
CA GLY A 158 -15.63 5.76 17.66
C GLY A 158 -15.11 7.20 17.46
N PRO A 159 -14.94 7.95 18.56
CA PRO A 159 -14.39 9.30 18.50
C PRO A 159 -12.88 9.29 18.24
N GLY A 160 -12.35 10.43 17.80
CA GLY A 160 -10.91 10.65 17.62
C GLY A 160 -10.39 10.37 16.21
N SER A 161 -9.07 10.41 16.05
CA SER A 161 -8.43 10.17 14.76
C SER A 161 -8.45 8.69 14.38
N ALA A 162 -8.47 8.41 13.07
CA ALA A 162 -8.38 7.05 12.52
C ALA A 162 -7.25 6.23 13.14
N SER A 163 -6.06 6.81 13.32
CA SER A 163 -4.90 6.18 13.94
C SER A 163 -5.12 5.76 15.40
N LYS A 164 -5.80 6.59 16.20
CA LYS A 164 -6.12 6.24 17.59
C LYS A 164 -7.14 5.10 17.67
N ARG A 165 -8.18 5.17 16.82
CA ARG A 165 -9.22 4.14 16.74
C ARG A 165 -8.64 2.79 16.28
N LEU A 166 -7.78 2.82 15.26
CA LEU A 166 -7.04 1.64 14.80
C LEU A 166 -6.12 1.09 15.91
N GLY A 167 -5.44 1.95 16.67
CA GLY A 167 -4.61 1.53 17.80
C GLY A 167 -5.37 0.69 18.82
N HIS A 168 -6.52 1.19 19.29
CA HIS A 168 -7.36 0.42 20.22
C HIS A 168 -7.84 -0.90 19.61
N PHE A 169 -8.15 -0.91 18.31
CA PHE A 169 -8.50 -2.14 17.61
C PHE A 169 -7.32 -3.12 17.53
N CYS A 170 -6.11 -2.63 17.28
CA CYS A 170 -4.88 -3.43 17.28
C CYS A 170 -4.61 -4.09 18.63
N ASP A 171 -4.89 -3.42 19.75
CA ASP A 171 -4.75 -4.00 21.09
C ASP A 171 -5.65 -5.24 21.23
N ILE A 172 -6.90 -5.15 20.80
CA ILE A 172 -7.83 -6.29 20.80
C ILE A 172 -7.40 -7.37 19.81
N LEU A 173 -6.97 -7.00 18.60
CA LEU A 173 -6.44 -7.96 17.63
C LEU A 173 -5.19 -8.68 18.15
N GLN A 174 -4.35 -8.02 18.94
CA GLN A 174 -3.17 -8.62 19.58
C GLN A 174 -3.57 -9.68 20.59
N GLU A 175 -4.57 -9.40 21.43
CA GLU A 175 -5.13 -10.36 22.38
C GLU A 175 -5.79 -11.57 21.68
N LEU A 176 -6.32 -11.34 20.47
CA LEU A 176 -6.92 -12.38 19.63
C LEU A 176 -5.91 -13.07 18.69
N GLU A 177 -4.61 -12.78 18.77
CA GLU A 177 -3.57 -13.34 17.86
C GLU A 177 -3.84 -13.06 16.35
N LEU A 178 -4.50 -11.93 16.10
CA LEU A 178 -4.89 -11.38 14.81
C LEU A 178 -4.20 -10.02 14.54
N ASN A 179 -3.17 -9.62 15.27
CA ASN A 179 -2.52 -8.33 15.04
C ASN A 179 -1.69 -8.32 13.74
N LYS A 180 -2.37 -8.09 12.61
CA LYS A 180 -1.82 -7.98 11.26
C LYS A 180 -2.41 -6.76 10.57
N TRP A 181 -1.59 -6.09 9.77
CA TRP A 181 -2.00 -4.91 9.01
C TRP A 181 -3.22 -5.15 8.11
N THR A 182 -3.27 -6.32 7.49
CA THR A 182 -4.37 -6.74 6.61
C THR A 182 -5.69 -6.85 7.36
N TYR A 183 -5.70 -7.16 8.66
CA TYR A 183 -6.93 -7.19 9.47
C TYR A 183 -7.24 -5.82 10.08
N ALA A 184 -6.22 -5.16 10.62
CA ALA A 184 -6.36 -3.88 11.31
C ALA A 184 -6.87 -2.76 10.40
N SER A 185 -6.37 -2.69 9.16
CA SER A 185 -6.64 -1.58 8.25
C SER A 185 -7.78 -1.83 7.25
N TYR A 186 -8.24 -3.08 7.09
CA TYR A 186 -9.19 -3.46 6.03
C TYR A 186 -10.54 -2.75 6.14
N PHE A 187 -11.22 -2.90 7.28
CA PHE A 187 -12.54 -2.29 7.46
C PHE A 187 -12.45 -0.78 7.48
N LEU A 188 -11.41 -0.23 8.10
CA LEU A 188 -11.20 1.21 8.18
C LEU A 188 -10.98 1.83 6.80
N PHE A 189 -10.16 1.18 5.94
CA PHE A 189 -9.96 1.58 4.54
C PHE A 189 -11.26 1.53 3.73
N LEU A 190 -12.05 0.45 3.81
CA LEU A 190 -13.30 0.37 3.08
C LEU A 190 -14.38 1.31 3.62
N HIS A 191 -14.36 1.60 4.93
CA HIS A 191 -15.32 2.50 5.55
C HIS A 191 -15.02 3.98 5.26
N ASP A 192 -13.74 4.36 5.15
CA ASP A 192 -13.31 5.72 4.88
C ASP A 192 -12.13 5.75 3.88
N PRO A 193 -12.36 5.40 2.60
CA PRO A 193 -11.31 5.35 1.59
C PRO A 193 -10.77 6.73 1.23
N GLU A 194 -11.42 7.81 1.64
CA GLU A 194 -10.94 9.17 1.42
C GLU A 194 -9.74 9.48 2.32
N ASN A 195 -9.74 8.97 3.56
CA ASN A 195 -8.76 9.36 4.58
C ASN A 195 -7.93 8.20 5.14
N CYS A 196 -8.38 6.95 4.99
CA CYS A 196 -7.73 5.78 5.57
C CYS A 196 -7.05 4.93 4.50
N MET A 197 -5.93 4.29 4.84
CA MET A 197 -5.13 3.46 3.93
C MET A 197 -5.18 1.98 4.34
N PHE A 198 -5.26 1.09 3.35
CA PHE A 198 -5.05 -0.35 3.54
C PHE A 198 -3.57 -0.71 3.43
N VAL A 199 -3.07 -1.51 4.34
CA VAL A 199 -1.63 -1.83 4.43
C VAL A 199 -1.37 -3.31 4.14
N LYS A 200 -0.61 -3.56 3.07
CA LYS A 200 0.13 -4.82 2.89
C LYS A 200 1.58 -4.59 3.32
N PRO A 201 2.09 -5.30 4.35
CA PRO A 201 3.40 -5.00 4.94
C PRO A 201 4.55 -4.94 3.93
N GLU A 202 4.66 -5.96 3.09
CA GLU A 202 5.75 -6.05 2.09
C GLU A 202 5.63 -4.98 1.01
N GLY A 203 4.41 -4.75 0.50
CA GLY A 203 4.15 -3.72 -0.50
C GLY A 203 4.42 -2.33 0.04
N PHE A 204 4.02 -2.04 1.27
CA PHE A 204 4.30 -0.77 1.93
C PHE A 204 5.80 -0.56 2.15
N ARG A 205 6.54 -1.58 2.64
CA ARG A 205 8.01 -1.52 2.79
C ARG A 205 8.72 -1.22 1.45
N LYS A 206 8.33 -1.91 0.38
CA LYS A 206 8.89 -1.65 -0.95
C LYS A 206 8.52 -0.24 -1.45
N SER A 207 7.30 0.23 -1.15
CA SER A 207 6.84 1.56 -1.53
C SER A 207 7.68 2.68 -0.90
N ILE A 208 7.99 2.58 0.39
CA ILE A 208 8.86 3.57 1.06
C ILE A 208 10.29 3.54 0.52
N GLU A 209 10.81 2.36 0.13
CA GLU A 209 12.13 2.20 -0.48
C GLU A 209 12.19 2.82 -1.89
N ILE A 210 11.23 2.49 -2.75
CA ILE A 210 11.11 3.02 -4.12
C ILE A 210 11.01 4.55 -4.12
N THR A 211 10.26 5.10 -3.17
CA THR A 211 10.03 6.53 -3.04
C THR A 211 11.09 7.25 -2.19
N GLN A 212 12.04 6.50 -1.61
CA GLN A 212 13.07 7.00 -0.69
C GLN A 212 12.47 7.84 0.47
N TYR A 213 11.27 7.46 0.91
CA TYR A 213 10.58 8.17 1.97
C TYR A 213 11.22 7.85 3.34
N PRO A 214 11.55 8.85 4.18
CA PRO A 214 12.33 8.66 5.39
C PRO A 214 11.47 8.09 6.53
N LEU A 215 11.10 6.81 6.41
CA LEU A 215 10.31 6.08 7.40
C LEU A 215 10.96 4.74 7.70
N THR A 216 11.22 4.49 8.98
CA THR A 216 11.65 3.17 9.45
C THR A 216 10.41 2.32 9.71
N TYR A 217 10.20 1.30 8.88
CA TYR A 217 9.00 0.48 8.97
C TYR A 217 9.18 -0.73 9.88
N GLU A 218 8.27 -0.90 10.84
CA GLU A 218 8.13 -2.11 11.66
C GLU A 218 6.84 -2.85 11.28
N ALA A 219 6.85 -4.19 11.34
CA ALA A 219 5.72 -4.96 10.81
C ALA A 219 4.47 -4.96 11.70
N SER A 220 4.58 -4.60 12.99
CA SER A 220 3.48 -4.72 13.96
C SER A 220 2.55 -3.49 13.90
N PRO A 221 1.25 -3.67 13.59
CA PRO A 221 0.29 -2.57 13.55
C PRO A 221 0.13 -1.88 14.91
N ASN A 222 0.13 -0.55 14.90
CA ASN A 222 -0.19 0.30 16.05
C ASN A 222 -0.59 1.71 15.59
N ALA A 223 -1.06 2.54 16.52
CA ALA A 223 -1.53 3.90 16.24
C ALA A 223 -0.44 4.82 15.65
N GLU A 224 0.75 4.81 16.23
CA GLU A 224 1.84 5.70 15.81
C GLU A 224 2.27 5.38 14.38
N LEU A 225 2.51 4.10 14.10
CA LEU A 225 2.91 3.66 12.78
C LEU A 225 1.80 3.88 11.74
N TYR A 226 0.52 3.72 12.11
CA TYR A 226 -0.56 4.03 11.17
C TYR A 226 -0.63 5.52 10.82
N GLU A 227 -0.37 6.42 11.77
CA GLU A 227 -0.30 7.86 11.44
C GLU A 227 0.83 8.16 10.45
N GLN A 228 1.96 7.46 10.58
CA GLN A 228 3.06 7.57 9.62
C GLN A 228 2.68 7.00 8.24
N VAL A 229 1.95 5.87 8.20
CA VAL A 229 1.37 5.31 6.96
C VAL A 229 0.43 6.31 6.29
N LEU A 230 -0.47 6.95 7.04
CA LEU A 230 -1.39 7.95 6.49
C LEU A 230 -0.63 9.18 5.98
N SER A 231 0.41 9.61 6.70
CA SER A 231 1.28 10.71 6.27
C SER A 231 2.01 10.40 4.97
N PHE A 232 2.59 9.20 4.85
CA PHE A 232 3.17 8.71 3.61
C PHE A 232 2.14 8.67 2.47
N SER A 233 0.94 8.17 2.73
CA SER A 233 -0.11 8.01 1.72
C SER A 233 -0.59 9.37 1.17
N ARG A 234 -0.76 10.37 2.05
CA ARG A 234 -1.06 11.75 1.67
C ARG A 234 0.07 12.39 0.87
N TRP A 235 1.31 12.18 1.30
CA TRP A 235 2.49 12.65 0.57
C TRP A 235 2.57 12.04 -0.83
N LEU A 236 2.35 10.73 -0.95
CA LEU A 236 2.36 10.02 -2.22
C LEU A 236 1.23 10.53 -3.12
N SER A 237 0.02 10.70 -2.60
CA SER A 237 -1.11 11.30 -3.34
C SER A 237 -0.73 12.67 -3.93
N ALA A 238 -0.08 13.54 -3.15
CA ALA A 238 0.40 14.84 -3.62
C ALA A 238 1.50 14.71 -4.70
N LYS A 239 2.36 13.70 -4.63
CA LYS A 239 3.36 13.42 -5.69
C LYS A 239 2.73 12.89 -6.98
N LEU A 240 1.52 12.35 -6.90
CA LEU A 240 0.75 11.86 -8.03
C LEU A 240 -0.24 12.90 -8.58
N GLU A 241 -0.11 14.18 -8.24
CA GLU A 241 -1.05 15.25 -8.64
C GLU A 241 -1.35 15.25 -10.15
N ALA A 242 -0.35 14.99 -11.00
CA ALA A 242 -0.52 14.91 -12.45
C ALA A 242 -1.52 13.81 -12.89
N LEU A 243 -1.62 12.71 -12.13
CA LEU A 243 -2.58 11.63 -12.33
C LEU A 243 -3.95 11.91 -11.71
N LYS A 244 -4.03 12.91 -10.82
CA LYS A 244 -5.25 13.32 -10.09
C LYS A 244 -5.93 12.15 -9.34
N PRO A 245 -5.25 11.52 -8.37
CA PRO A 245 -5.89 10.49 -7.54
C PRO A 245 -7.13 11.05 -6.83
N ARG A 246 -8.21 10.27 -6.77
CA ARG A 246 -9.46 10.68 -6.11
C ARG A 246 -9.42 10.47 -4.60
N ASP A 247 -8.81 9.38 -4.16
CA ASP A 247 -8.87 8.87 -2.79
C ASP A 247 -7.74 7.86 -2.54
N MET A 248 -7.75 7.22 -1.37
CA MET A 248 -6.76 6.20 -1.02
C MET A 248 -6.94 4.90 -1.80
N ILE A 249 -8.06 4.67 -2.51
CA ILE A 249 -8.18 3.54 -3.44
C ILE A 249 -7.22 3.73 -4.62
N ASP A 250 -7.14 4.94 -5.17
CA ASP A 250 -6.20 5.24 -6.25
C ASP A 250 -4.75 5.15 -5.77
N VAL A 251 -4.46 5.70 -4.59
CA VAL A 251 -3.11 5.63 -3.99
C VAL A 251 -2.71 4.19 -3.68
N GLN A 252 -3.61 3.38 -3.10
CA GLN A 252 -3.36 1.97 -2.79
C GLN A 252 -3.12 1.15 -4.07
N SER A 253 -3.86 1.43 -5.14
CA SER A 253 -3.70 0.74 -6.43
C SER A 253 -2.38 1.12 -7.11
N PHE A 254 -1.97 2.39 -7.02
CA PHE A 254 -0.64 2.81 -7.48
C PHE A 254 0.48 2.17 -6.64
N MET A 255 0.33 2.07 -5.32
CA MET A 255 1.27 1.35 -4.46
C MET A 255 1.40 -0.12 -4.87
N TRP A 256 0.28 -0.76 -5.22
CA TRP A 256 0.27 -2.12 -5.73
C TRP A 256 1.03 -2.25 -7.07
N HIS A 257 0.84 -1.29 -7.98
CA HIS A 257 1.58 -1.22 -9.26
C HIS A 257 3.09 -1.12 -9.05
N MET A 258 3.55 -0.20 -8.20
CA MET A 258 5.00 -0.02 -7.98
C MET A 258 5.64 -1.14 -7.16
N ALA A 259 4.89 -1.74 -6.24
CA ALA A 259 5.39 -2.70 -5.28
C ALA A 259 4.49 -3.95 -5.19
N PRO A 260 4.36 -4.73 -6.27
CA PRO A 260 3.54 -5.92 -6.25
C PRO A 260 4.13 -6.97 -5.32
N THR A 261 3.27 -7.75 -4.67
CA THR A 261 3.65 -8.81 -3.71
C THR A 261 3.14 -10.18 -4.16
N GLY A 262 3.76 -11.26 -3.69
CA GLY A 262 3.33 -12.63 -4.01
C GLY A 262 3.69 -13.04 -5.44
N ILE A 263 2.83 -13.81 -6.11
CA ILE A 263 3.07 -14.30 -7.49
C ILE A 263 3.23 -13.20 -8.53
N HIS A 264 2.82 -11.97 -8.19
CA HIS A 264 2.93 -10.79 -9.05
C HIS A 264 4.17 -9.96 -8.75
N ALA A 265 4.95 -10.29 -7.71
CA ALA A 265 6.26 -9.70 -7.51
C ALA A 265 7.15 -10.05 -8.71
N LYS A 266 7.49 -9.04 -9.52
CA LYS A 266 8.47 -9.22 -10.61
C LYS A 266 9.83 -9.47 -9.95
N GLY A 267 10.37 -10.68 -10.17
CA GLY A 267 11.72 -11.17 -9.85
C GLY A 267 12.53 -10.43 -8.79
N GLU A 268 12.73 -11.06 -7.63
CA GLU A 268 13.98 -10.90 -6.87
C GLU A 268 15.16 -11.54 -7.62
#